data_AF-A0A934RQ06-F1
#
_entry.id   AF-A0A934RQ06-F1
#
_cell.length_a   1.000
_cell.length_b   1.000
_cell.length_c   1.000
_cell.angle_alpha   90.00
_cell.angle_beta   90.00
_cell.angle_gamma   90.00
#
_symmetry.space_group_name_H-M   'P 1'
#
loop_
_entity.id
_entity.type
_entity.pdbx_description
1 polymer ?
#
loop_
_entity_poly.entity_id
_entity_poly.type
_entity_poly.pdbx_seq_one_letter_code
_entity_poly.pdbx_strand_id
1 'polypeptide(L)'
;MISLVLTGGVASGKSSLAKLLSDRVENLLLFDCDAEVGQLLTEEAVLREIRQKLGEGCFQGDELDKAAVRKLVFADPSARKSLEAILHPRVRESLGEATRRGIREGADVLLADIPLYFETGWKVDNRGVLVTACPRDTQKERLLARPGLEEDTAEAILNSQLPWETKVDSADQVFWTSGQCEFLVEQVDVFVEKLQGRIAHDREKRGPQCAIEVPPVTDLNEIRKRPLSELLEQAEGLGVRNTGAERGKLIFDLVCKLGQFGSDLQATGVLEQAKGKFAMLRDAGRSFRAGPDDVYLGAHYLEEFGLGEGNEVTVRVRPPRGRDNYLSAHEILAIEGKPARQFEAGPDFEELTSEFPQDRFHLETRSEDDLAVRLVDLVAPLGRGQRGLIVAPPRGGKTVLLKQIARSIQENHPESKLIILLLDERPEEVSDFEDTVEAEVISSTFDESTKRHAQVADMVLTRARRMVENGDHVVILLDSLTRLARGYNNAASGGPIGSGGVNPNALAKARKFFGAARNVVDGGSLTILATCLVETDSRMDDVIFEELKGTGNMEIRLDRELAERRVFPAIHIHQSGTRNDDRLYHQEELPRVIELRRQLAAMPVGEAVELLMRQLKGTASNAEFLMKGLR
;
A
#
# COMPACT_ATOMS: atom_id res chain seq x y z
N MET A 1 25.87 6.83 -13.57
CA MET A 1 26.34 8.17 -13.17
C MET A 1 27.10 7.89 -11.93
N ILE A 2 28.40 8.14 -11.97
CA ILE A 2 29.28 7.87 -10.87
C ILE A 2 29.05 8.98 -9.84
N SER A 3 28.71 8.62 -8.61
CA SER A 3 28.54 9.59 -7.54
C SER A 3 29.78 9.59 -6.65
N LEU A 4 30.33 10.77 -6.39
CA LEU A 4 31.54 10.98 -5.60
C LEU A 4 31.24 12.00 -4.49
N VAL A 5 31.82 11.78 -3.32
CA VAL A 5 31.83 12.75 -2.22
C VAL A 5 33.22 13.36 -2.17
N LEU A 6 33.30 14.69 -2.22
CA LEU A 6 34.51 15.43 -1.93
C LEU A 6 34.46 15.91 -0.48
N THR A 7 35.49 15.57 0.29
CA THR A 7 35.64 16.05 1.66
C THR A 7 37.11 16.31 2.01
N GLY A 8 37.35 16.82 3.22
CA GLY A 8 38.67 17.22 3.67
C GLY A 8 38.62 18.29 4.77
N GLY A 9 39.77 18.51 5.40
CA GLY A 9 39.91 19.53 6.43
C GLY A 9 39.60 20.94 5.95
N VAL A 10 39.46 21.89 6.88
CA VAL A 10 39.45 23.30 6.52
C VAL A 10 40.80 23.67 5.87
N ALA A 11 40.75 24.52 4.84
CA ALA A 11 41.92 24.95 4.08
C ALA A 11 42.78 23.81 3.46
N SER A 12 42.21 22.60 3.33
CA SER A 12 42.89 21.44 2.73
C SER A 12 42.94 21.47 1.19
N GLY A 13 42.34 22.47 0.53
CA GLY A 13 42.34 22.59 -0.93
C GLY A 13 41.15 21.94 -1.66
N LYS A 14 40.05 21.63 -0.96
CA LYS A 14 38.81 21.09 -1.56
C LYS A 14 38.33 21.87 -2.79
N SER A 15 38.14 23.19 -2.65
CA SER A 15 37.64 24.03 -3.75
C SER A 15 38.56 24.01 -4.97
N SER A 16 39.88 23.91 -4.76
CA SER A 16 40.85 23.76 -5.86
C SER A 16 40.68 22.41 -6.57
N LEU A 17 40.50 21.33 -5.82
CA LEU A 17 40.25 20.00 -6.39
C LEU A 17 38.89 19.95 -7.12
N ALA A 18 37.82 20.49 -6.53
CA ALA A 18 36.50 20.55 -7.15
C ALA A 18 36.55 21.27 -8.51
N LYS A 19 37.27 22.40 -8.58
CA LYS A 19 37.49 23.14 -9.81
C LYS A 19 38.27 22.32 -10.85
N LEU A 20 39.41 21.74 -10.45
CA LEU A 20 40.24 20.95 -11.36
C LEU A 20 39.49 19.73 -11.94
N LEU A 21 38.64 19.08 -11.14
CA LEU A 21 37.78 17.98 -11.59
C LEU A 21 36.69 18.48 -12.55
N SER A 22 36.04 19.60 -12.22
CA SER A 22 34.99 20.19 -13.07
C SER A 22 35.54 20.62 -14.44
N ASP A 23 36.80 21.08 -14.50
CA ASP A 23 37.46 21.48 -15.75
C ASP A 23 37.88 20.28 -16.62
N ARG A 24 38.03 19.08 -16.05
CA ARG A 24 38.60 17.89 -16.73
C ARG A 24 37.61 16.77 -17.00
N VAL A 25 36.49 16.73 -16.28
CA VAL A 25 35.47 15.70 -16.41
C VAL A 25 34.27 16.30 -17.13
N GLU A 26 34.04 15.86 -18.37
CA GLU A 26 32.86 16.25 -19.13
C GLU A 26 31.57 15.79 -18.42
N ASN A 27 30.52 16.60 -18.49
CA ASN A 27 29.20 16.37 -17.87
C ASN A 27 29.27 16.05 -16.36
N LEU A 28 30.18 16.72 -15.64
CA LEU A 28 30.23 16.69 -14.19
C LEU A 28 29.21 17.67 -13.59
N LEU A 29 28.35 17.16 -12.74
CA LEU A 29 27.44 17.96 -11.91
C LEU A 29 28.06 18.17 -10.53
N LEU A 30 28.32 19.43 -10.16
CA LEU A 30 28.81 19.79 -8.83
C LEU A 30 27.62 20.10 -7.91
N PHE A 31 27.60 19.49 -6.73
CA PHE A 31 26.71 19.83 -5.63
C PHE A 31 27.53 20.41 -4.48
N ASP A 32 27.35 21.70 -4.19
CA ASP A 32 28.05 22.41 -3.11
C ASP A 32 27.13 22.53 -1.89
N CYS A 33 27.46 21.79 -0.82
CA CYS A 33 26.68 21.78 0.41
C CYS A 33 26.68 23.14 1.12
N ASP A 34 27.79 23.90 1.07
CA ASP A 34 27.85 25.22 1.71
C ASP A 34 26.98 26.24 0.97
N ALA A 35 26.94 26.16 -0.36
CA ALA A 35 26.05 26.97 -1.19
C ALA A 35 24.57 26.64 -0.91
N GLU A 36 24.24 25.36 -0.82
CA GLU A 36 22.88 24.88 -0.53
C GLU A 36 22.40 25.35 0.84
N VAL A 37 23.23 25.20 1.88
CA VAL A 37 22.94 25.75 3.21
C VAL A 37 22.76 27.27 3.13
N GLY A 38 23.60 27.96 2.35
CA GLY A 38 23.47 29.39 2.12
C GLY A 38 22.10 29.79 1.57
N GLN A 39 21.55 29.01 0.63
CA GLN A 39 20.23 29.22 0.05
C GLN A 39 19.10 28.89 1.02
N LEU A 40 19.18 27.75 1.73
CA LEU A 40 18.20 27.35 2.74
C LEU A 40 18.05 28.41 3.85
N LEU A 41 19.14 29.07 4.24
CA LEU A 41 19.12 30.15 5.23
C LEU A 41 18.47 31.45 4.73
N THR A 42 17.96 31.48 3.50
CA THR A 42 17.14 32.59 2.97
C THR A 42 15.66 32.24 2.84
N GLU A 43 15.29 30.97 3.05
CA GLU A 43 13.91 30.50 2.89
C GLU A 43 13.05 30.82 4.11
N GLU A 44 11.88 31.41 3.88
CA GLU A 44 10.98 31.87 4.94
C GLU A 44 10.52 30.75 5.90
N ALA A 45 10.34 29.53 5.38
CA ALA A 45 9.98 28.37 6.20
C ALA A 45 11.13 27.96 7.15
N VAL A 46 12.36 27.94 6.64
CA VAL A 46 13.56 27.62 7.41
C VAL A 46 13.84 28.72 8.44
N LEU A 47 13.72 29.98 8.05
CA LEU A 47 13.87 31.13 8.96
C LEU A 47 12.87 31.07 10.12
N ARG A 48 11.61 30.69 9.87
CA ARG A 48 10.61 30.50 10.94
C ARG A 48 11.00 29.39 11.92
N GLU A 49 11.46 28.24 11.42
CA GLU A 49 11.90 27.14 12.30
C GLU A 49 13.14 27.52 13.12
N ILE A 50 14.11 28.21 12.51
CA ILE A 50 15.29 28.72 13.21
C ILE A 50 14.87 29.73 14.28
N ARG A 51 13.99 30.68 13.97
CA ARG A 51 13.48 31.67 14.94
C ARG A 51 12.78 31.00 16.11
N GLN A 52 11.99 29.95 15.86
CA GLN A 52 11.31 29.19 16.91
C GLN A 52 12.27 28.41 17.81
N LYS A 53 13.33 27.81 17.26
CA LYS A 53 14.24 26.93 18.02
C LYS A 53 15.45 27.64 18.63
N LEU A 54 16.01 28.63 17.95
CA LEU A 54 17.21 29.36 18.36
C LEU A 54 16.91 30.74 18.95
N GLY A 55 15.68 31.24 18.76
CA GLY A 55 15.20 32.51 19.31
C GLY A 55 15.53 33.74 18.47
N GLU A 56 14.94 34.88 18.85
CA GLU A 56 15.07 36.16 18.14
C GLU A 56 16.50 36.74 18.16
N GLY A 57 17.35 36.30 19.09
CA GLY A 57 18.74 36.78 19.18
C GLY A 57 19.61 36.43 17.97
N CYS A 58 19.13 35.60 17.05
CA CYS A 58 19.79 35.22 15.80
C CYS A 58 19.35 36.07 14.59
N PHE A 59 18.49 37.08 14.77
CA PHE A 59 17.90 37.85 13.68
C PHE A 59 18.20 39.34 13.81
N GLN A 60 18.36 40.01 12.66
CA GLN A 60 18.34 41.46 12.53
C GLN A 60 17.13 41.84 11.67
N GLY A 61 16.00 42.13 12.33
CA GLY A 61 14.72 42.27 11.63
C GLY A 61 14.24 40.91 11.10
N ASP A 62 13.98 40.84 9.79
CA ASP A 62 13.55 39.60 9.11
C ASP A 62 14.70 38.79 8.50
N GLU A 63 15.93 39.29 8.57
CA GLU A 63 17.10 38.59 8.07
C GLU A 63 17.85 37.86 9.19
N LEU A 64 18.43 36.71 8.83
CA LEU A 64 19.24 35.92 9.74
C LEU A 64 20.64 36.54 9.91
N ASP A 65 21.01 36.83 11.15
CA ASP A 65 22.37 37.24 11.49
C ASP A 65 23.27 36.01 11.60
N LYS A 66 23.98 35.71 10.50
CA LYS A 66 24.91 34.57 10.41
C LYS A 66 26.01 34.65 11.48
N ALA A 67 26.43 35.83 11.92
CA ALA A 67 27.46 35.98 12.94
C ALA A 67 26.90 35.64 14.34
N ALA A 68 25.67 36.06 14.63
CA ALA A 68 24.97 35.71 15.87
C ALA A 68 24.69 34.21 15.95
N VAL A 69 24.17 33.59 14.87
CA VAL A 69 23.96 32.13 14.79
C VAL A 69 25.28 31.41 15.03
N ARG A 70 26.36 31.81 14.35
CA ARG A 70 27.68 31.23 14.49
C ARG A 70 28.17 31.27 15.94
N LYS A 71 28.07 32.44 16.58
CA LYS A 71 28.46 32.60 18.00
C LYS A 71 27.66 31.68 18.92
N LEU A 72 26.36 31.53 18.68
CA LEU A 72 25.49 30.67 19.48
C LEU A 72 25.83 29.18 19.32
N VAL A 73 25.95 28.68 18.08
CA VAL A 73 26.21 27.24 17.83
C VAL A 73 27.62 26.80 18.26
N PHE A 74 28.59 27.71 18.31
CA PHE A 74 29.92 27.42 18.87
C PHE A 74 29.94 27.45 20.40
N ALA A 75 29.03 28.19 21.05
CA ALA A 75 28.95 28.27 22.51
C ALA A 75 28.04 27.18 23.12
N ASP A 76 27.01 26.74 22.39
CA ASP A 76 26.02 25.77 22.87
C ASP A 76 25.85 24.57 21.91
N PRO A 77 26.28 23.36 22.33
CA PRO A 77 26.06 22.13 21.57
C PRO A 77 24.58 21.80 21.30
N SER A 78 23.65 22.22 22.17
CA SER A 78 22.21 21.99 22.01
C SER A 78 21.64 22.84 20.86
N ALA A 79 22.03 24.12 20.80
CA ALA A 79 21.71 25.01 19.70
C ALA A 79 22.26 24.47 18.36
N ARG A 80 23.51 23.99 18.35
CA ARG A 80 24.10 23.35 17.16
C ARG A 80 23.27 22.17 16.68
N LYS A 81 22.92 21.24 17.57
CA LYS A 81 22.12 20.06 17.23
C LYS A 81 20.72 20.44 16.72
N SER A 82 20.14 21.52 17.25
CA SER A 82 18.85 22.04 16.81
C SER A 82 18.91 22.61 15.40
N LEU A 83 19.98 23.35 15.07
CA LEU A 83 20.20 23.87 13.72
C LEU A 83 20.45 22.73 12.71
N GLU A 84 21.30 21.76 13.08
CA GLU A 84 21.57 20.57 12.26
C GLU A 84 20.29 19.77 11.98
N ALA A 85 19.39 19.65 12.95
CA ALA A 85 18.10 18.97 12.78
C ALA A 85 17.14 19.67 11.80
N ILE A 86 17.29 20.98 11.61
CA ILE A 86 16.51 21.78 10.65
C ILE A 86 17.11 21.65 9.25
N LEU A 87 18.44 21.77 9.14
CA LEU A 87 19.13 21.87 7.85
C LEU A 87 19.46 20.52 7.22
N HIS A 88 19.97 19.53 7.97
CA HIS A 88 20.46 18.28 7.39
C HIS A 88 19.40 17.49 6.61
N PRO A 89 18.13 17.36 7.05
CA PRO A 89 17.10 16.68 6.25
C PRO A 89 16.87 17.35 4.89
N ARG A 90 16.88 18.68 4.85
CA ARG A 90 16.66 19.48 3.63
C ARG A 90 17.85 19.41 2.67
N VAL A 91 19.07 19.54 3.17
CA VAL A 91 20.29 19.35 2.37
C VAL A 91 20.33 17.94 1.76
N ARG A 92 19.88 16.92 2.49
CA ARG A 92 19.77 15.53 1.98
C ARG A 92 18.76 15.43 0.83
N GLU A 93 17.63 16.12 0.96
CA GLU A 93 16.60 16.20 -0.07
C GLU A 93 17.14 16.90 -1.33
N SER A 94 17.74 18.09 -1.19
CA SER A 94 18.39 18.82 -2.28
C SER A 94 19.47 17.99 -2.98
N LEU A 95 20.26 17.22 -2.22
CA LEU A 95 21.25 16.32 -2.80
C LEU A 95 20.60 15.18 -3.59
N GLY A 96 19.47 14.66 -3.10
CA GLY A 96 18.66 13.68 -3.81
C GLY A 96 18.10 14.24 -5.11
N GLU A 97 17.60 15.48 -5.09
CA GLU A 97 17.13 16.20 -6.28
C GLU A 97 18.25 16.46 -7.29
N ALA A 98 19.41 16.93 -6.84
CA ALA A 98 20.58 17.12 -7.70
C ALA A 98 21.01 15.79 -8.35
N THR A 99 20.92 14.67 -7.61
CA THR A 99 21.18 13.33 -8.14
C THR A 99 20.18 12.97 -9.25
N ARG A 100 18.88 13.19 -9.01
CA ARG A 100 17.82 12.94 -10.01
C ARG A 100 17.99 13.81 -11.25
N ARG A 101 18.28 15.10 -11.06
CA ARG A 101 18.58 16.05 -12.14
C ARG A 101 19.77 15.59 -12.97
N GLY A 102 20.89 15.25 -12.32
CA GLY A 102 22.08 14.77 -13.01
C GLY A 102 21.81 13.50 -13.82
N ILE A 103 21.01 12.57 -13.31
CA ILE A 103 20.62 11.38 -14.08
C ILE A 103 19.77 11.76 -15.30
N ARG A 104 18.80 12.66 -15.14
CA ARG A 104 17.89 13.13 -16.21
C ARG A 104 18.64 13.88 -17.31
N GLU A 105 19.56 14.76 -16.92
CA GLU A 105 20.37 15.58 -17.84
C GLU A 105 21.53 14.78 -18.46
N GLY A 106 21.70 13.52 -18.08
CA GLY A 106 22.73 12.65 -18.64
C GLY A 106 24.14 12.92 -18.09
N ALA A 107 24.25 13.46 -16.88
CA ALA A 107 25.52 13.63 -16.19
C ALA A 107 26.25 12.28 -16.03
N ASP A 108 27.56 12.31 -16.26
CA ASP A 108 28.42 11.16 -16.10
C ASP A 108 28.88 11.03 -14.65
N VAL A 109 29.11 12.17 -14.00
CA VAL A 109 29.61 12.25 -12.62
C VAL A 109 28.81 13.27 -11.82
N LEU A 110 28.40 12.90 -10.61
CA LEU A 110 27.93 13.82 -9.58
C LEU A 110 29.02 13.94 -8.52
N LEU A 111 29.59 15.13 -8.36
CA LEU A 111 30.56 15.44 -7.30
C LEU A 111 29.86 16.25 -6.22
N ALA A 112 29.69 15.69 -5.02
CA ALA A 112 29.13 16.42 -3.89
C ALA A 112 30.24 16.86 -2.93
N ASP A 113 30.46 18.17 -2.83
CA ASP A 113 31.33 18.77 -1.82
C ASP A 113 30.57 18.82 -0.50
N ILE A 114 30.93 17.91 0.42
CA ILE A 114 30.31 17.77 1.74
C ILE A 114 31.40 18.02 2.79
N PRO A 115 31.49 19.25 3.32
CA PRO A 115 32.35 19.55 4.44
C PRO A 115 31.99 18.67 5.64
N LEU A 116 33.00 18.23 6.39
CA LEU A 116 32.80 17.47 7.63
C LEU A 116 32.01 16.16 7.45
N TYR A 117 32.11 15.54 6.28
CA TYR A 117 31.38 14.31 5.92
C TYR A 117 31.51 13.21 6.98
N PHE A 118 32.74 12.96 7.46
CA PHE A 118 32.99 11.92 8.47
C PHE A 118 32.47 12.31 9.85
N GLU A 119 32.59 13.58 10.23
CA GLU A 119 32.16 14.11 11.52
C GLU A 119 30.64 14.11 11.67
N THR A 120 29.90 14.32 10.58
CA THR A 120 28.42 14.32 10.59
C THR A 120 27.81 12.92 10.72
N GLY A 121 28.63 11.87 10.55
CA GLY A 121 28.13 10.48 10.50
C GLY A 121 27.19 10.23 9.32
N TRP A 122 27.19 11.10 8.32
CA TRP A 122 26.29 11.00 7.18
C TRP A 122 26.70 9.80 6.31
N LYS A 123 25.82 8.80 6.24
CA LYS A 123 25.96 7.69 5.29
C LYS A 123 25.26 8.08 3.98
N VAL A 124 26.02 8.62 3.05
CA VAL A 124 25.52 8.86 1.69
C VAL A 124 25.69 7.57 0.90
N ASP A 125 24.57 7.02 0.43
CA ASP A 125 24.54 5.74 -0.27
C ASP A 125 25.40 5.79 -1.54
N ASN A 126 26.29 4.79 -1.68
CA ASN A 126 26.91 4.41 -2.95
C ASN A 126 27.79 5.49 -3.62
N ARG A 127 28.57 6.26 -2.83
CA ARG A 127 29.50 7.28 -3.36
C ARG A 127 30.95 6.97 -3.01
N GLY A 128 31.85 7.12 -3.99
CA GLY A 128 33.30 7.07 -3.73
C GLY A 128 33.77 8.32 -3.01
N VAL A 129 34.53 8.19 -1.93
CA VAL A 129 34.95 9.28 -1.04
C VAL A 129 36.34 9.77 -1.44
N LEU A 130 36.39 11.00 -1.93
CA LEU A 130 37.60 11.76 -2.26
C LEU A 130 37.98 12.64 -1.08
N VAL A 131 39.20 12.50 -0.59
CA VAL A 131 39.72 13.31 0.53
C VAL A 131 40.88 14.17 0.09
N THR A 132 40.79 15.48 0.34
CA THR A 132 41.95 16.37 0.27
C THR A 132 42.70 16.39 1.60
N ALA A 133 44.00 16.10 1.55
CA ALA A 133 44.85 15.97 2.73
C ALA A 133 46.09 16.88 2.63
N CYS A 134 46.39 17.57 3.73
CA CYS A 134 47.65 18.27 3.95
C CYS A 134 47.92 18.35 5.46
N PRO A 135 49.19 18.50 5.89
CA PRO A 135 49.55 18.64 7.29
C PRO A 135 48.80 19.79 7.97
N ARG A 136 48.55 19.63 9.27
CA ARG A 136 47.87 20.62 10.10
C ARG A 136 48.53 21.99 10.05
N ASP A 137 49.86 22.04 10.06
CA ASP A 137 50.62 23.29 10.00
C ASP A 137 50.32 24.06 8.71
N THR A 138 50.26 23.36 7.57
CA THR A 138 49.87 23.93 6.27
C THR A 138 48.41 24.43 6.26
N GLN A 139 47.50 23.72 6.94
CA GLN A 139 46.11 24.17 7.08
C GLN A 139 46.03 25.46 7.92
N LYS A 140 46.79 25.52 9.01
CA LYS A 140 46.88 26.68 9.90
C LYS A 140 47.43 27.89 9.15
N GLU A 141 48.54 27.75 8.43
CA GLU A 141 49.10 28.82 7.60
C GLU A 141 48.10 29.36 6.57
N ARG A 142 47.40 28.47 5.85
CA ARG A 142 46.38 28.86 4.86
C ARG A 142 45.15 29.51 5.48
N LEU A 143 44.79 29.12 6.69
CA LEU A 143 43.70 29.74 7.45
C LEU A 143 44.06 31.14 7.91
N LEU A 144 45.26 31.33 8.47
CA LEU A 144 45.77 32.61 8.94
C LEU A 144 45.99 33.61 7.80
N ALA A 145 46.23 33.12 6.58
CA ALA A 145 46.28 33.95 5.39
C ALA A 145 44.91 34.52 4.97
N ARG A 146 43.80 34.08 5.57
CA ARG A 146 42.46 34.61 5.28
C ARG A 146 42.23 35.93 6.02
N PRO A 147 41.67 36.96 5.37
CA PRO A 147 41.38 38.23 6.03
C PRO A 147 40.46 38.06 7.24
N GLY A 148 40.86 38.60 8.39
CA GLY A 148 40.01 38.69 9.58
C GLY A 148 39.92 37.44 10.45
N LEU A 149 40.83 36.46 10.31
CA LEU A 149 40.89 35.29 11.18
C LEU A 149 42.01 35.43 12.23
N GLU A 150 41.64 35.41 13.51
CA GLU A 150 42.59 35.40 14.64
C GLU A 150 43.10 33.97 14.91
N GLU A 151 44.29 33.87 15.52
CA GLU A 151 44.97 32.58 15.74
C GLU A 151 44.17 31.61 16.63
N ASP A 152 43.59 32.10 17.73
CA ASP A 152 42.75 31.29 18.61
C ASP A 152 41.52 30.73 17.89
N THR A 153 40.96 31.51 16.95
CA THR A 153 39.80 31.08 16.15
C THR A 153 40.22 30.04 15.11
N ALA A 154 41.38 30.20 14.47
CA ALA A 154 41.92 29.20 13.54
C ALA A 154 42.16 27.86 14.26
N GLU A 155 42.72 27.90 15.45
CA GLU A 155 43.02 26.72 16.27
C GLU A 155 41.74 26.00 16.73
N ALA A 156 40.72 26.75 17.14
CA ALA A 156 39.41 26.20 17.49
C ALA A 156 38.74 25.48 16.31
N ILE A 157 38.81 26.05 15.09
CA ILE A 157 38.26 25.40 13.89
C ILE A 157 39.02 24.10 13.60
N LEU A 158 40.35 24.10 13.64
CA LEU A 158 41.16 22.91 13.39
C LEU A 158 40.91 21.80 14.43
N ASN A 159 40.75 22.16 15.71
CA ASN A 159 40.44 21.22 16.79
C ASN A 159 39.04 20.61 16.70
N SER A 160 38.10 21.28 16.04
CA SER A 160 36.73 20.79 15.89
C SER A 160 36.57 19.69 14.83
N GLN A 161 37.62 19.40 14.06
CA GLN A 161 37.60 18.46 12.94
C GLN A 161 38.37 17.18 13.29
N LEU A 162 37.97 16.07 12.65
CA LEU A 162 38.74 14.84 12.76
C LEU A 162 40.15 15.04 12.18
N PRO A 163 41.19 14.41 12.77
CA PRO A 163 42.54 14.39 12.22
C PRO A 163 42.56 13.94 10.76
N TRP A 164 43.47 14.50 9.95
CA TRP A 164 43.51 14.21 8.53
C TRP A 164 43.90 12.75 8.26
N GLU A 165 44.66 12.13 9.17
CA GLU A 165 45.04 10.72 9.15
C GLU A 165 43.81 9.82 9.16
N THR A 166 42.86 10.08 10.07
CA THR A 166 41.61 9.31 10.18
C THR A 166 40.74 9.44 8.92
N LYS A 167 40.76 10.63 8.30
CA LYS A 167 40.03 10.88 7.04
C LYS A 167 40.67 10.13 5.87
N VAL A 168 42.00 10.10 5.81
CA VAL A 168 42.78 9.38 4.80
C VAL A 168 42.52 7.88 4.88
N ASP A 169 42.50 7.30 6.08
CA ASP A 169 42.23 5.87 6.28
C ASP A 169 40.83 5.45 5.81
N SER A 170 39.89 6.40 5.76
CA SER A 170 38.50 6.18 5.35
C SER A 170 38.20 6.65 3.91
N ALA A 171 39.22 7.05 3.15
CA ALA A 171 39.07 7.57 1.79
C ALA A 171 39.22 6.48 0.72
N ASP A 172 38.45 6.58 -0.37
CA ASP A 172 38.68 5.77 -1.56
C ASP A 172 39.82 6.34 -2.42
N GLN A 173 39.96 7.68 -2.42
CA GLN A 173 41.03 8.38 -3.11
C GLN A 173 41.48 9.59 -2.30
N VAL A 174 42.79 9.69 -2.08
CA VAL A 174 43.41 10.83 -1.40
C VAL A 174 44.08 11.73 -2.43
N PHE A 175 43.94 13.04 -2.23
CA PHE A 175 44.64 14.08 -2.98
C PHE A 175 45.48 14.92 -2.02
N TRP A 176 46.79 14.81 -2.16
CA TRP A 176 47.75 15.55 -1.34
C TRP A 176 47.91 16.96 -1.87
N THR A 177 47.62 17.95 -1.02
CA THR A 177 47.68 19.38 -1.39
C THR A 177 48.80 20.13 -0.70
N SER A 178 49.72 19.43 -0.03
CA SER A 178 50.86 20.02 0.71
C SER A 178 52.02 20.48 -0.17
N GLY A 179 52.05 20.11 -1.45
CA GLY A 179 53.12 20.45 -2.40
C GLY A 179 52.79 21.62 -3.35
N GLN A 180 53.61 21.77 -4.38
CA GLN A 180 53.35 22.71 -5.48
C GLN A 180 52.06 22.34 -6.23
N CYS A 181 51.38 23.33 -6.83
CA CYS A 181 50.11 23.12 -7.54
C CYS A 181 50.19 22.07 -8.66
N GLU A 182 51.35 21.95 -9.31
CA GLU A 182 51.62 20.96 -10.36
C GLU A 182 51.41 19.52 -9.86
N PHE A 183 51.78 19.22 -8.62
CA PHE A 183 51.61 17.88 -8.04
C PHE A 183 50.13 17.52 -7.79
N LEU A 184 49.29 18.52 -7.48
CA LEU A 184 47.84 18.29 -7.39
C LEU A 184 47.26 18.05 -8.79
N VAL A 185 47.71 18.80 -9.79
CA VAL A 185 47.28 18.62 -11.19
C VAL A 185 47.58 17.20 -11.68
N GLU A 186 48.80 16.71 -11.48
CA GLU A 186 49.17 15.33 -11.87
C GLU A 186 48.32 14.26 -11.17
N GLN A 187 48.05 14.41 -9.87
CA GLN A 187 47.16 13.50 -9.14
C GLN A 187 45.74 13.51 -9.70
N VAL A 188 45.23 14.68 -10.08
CA VAL A 188 43.91 14.82 -10.71
C VAL A 188 43.90 14.17 -12.09
N ASP A 189 44.92 14.39 -12.92
CA ASP A 189 45.00 13.83 -14.26
C ASP A 189 44.99 12.29 -14.22
N VAL A 190 45.78 11.68 -13.33
CA VAL A 190 45.79 10.22 -13.12
C VAL A 190 44.44 9.70 -12.62
N PHE A 191 43.77 10.44 -11.73
CA PHE A 191 42.44 10.07 -11.26
C PHE A 191 41.38 10.17 -12.35
N VAL A 192 41.41 11.24 -13.15
CA VAL A 192 40.48 11.47 -14.25
C VAL A 192 40.63 10.39 -15.32
N GLU A 193 41.85 9.98 -15.66
CA GLU A 193 42.08 8.87 -16.61
C GLU A 193 41.42 7.56 -16.12
N LYS A 194 41.60 7.21 -14.83
CA LYS A 194 40.92 6.06 -14.22
C LYS A 194 39.40 6.23 -14.21
N LEU A 195 38.91 7.43 -13.94
CA LEU A 195 37.49 7.75 -13.89
C LEU A 195 36.85 7.65 -15.27
N GLN A 196 37.52 8.13 -16.33
CA GLN A 196 37.07 8.05 -17.71
C GLN A 196 36.87 6.60 -18.16
N GLY A 197 37.78 5.68 -17.79
CA GLY A 197 37.59 4.24 -18.02
C GLY A 197 36.31 3.69 -17.37
N ARG A 198 36.00 4.14 -16.15
CA ARG A 198 34.74 3.77 -15.47
C ARG A 198 33.52 4.41 -16.14
N ILE A 199 33.61 5.68 -16.55
CA ILE A 199 32.53 6.39 -17.26
C ILE A 199 32.21 5.67 -18.57
N ALA A 200 33.22 5.28 -19.36
CA ALA A 200 33.02 4.56 -20.61
C ALA A 200 32.29 3.23 -20.40
N HIS A 201 32.69 2.46 -19.39
CA HIS A 201 32.02 1.21 -19.02
C HIS A 201 30.57 1.44 -18.54
N ASP A 202 30.30 2.51 -17.78
CA ASP A 202 28.97 2.87 -17.30
C ASP A 202 28.07 3.35 -18.45
N ARG A 203 28.62 4.08 -19.42
CA ARG A 203 27.92 4.51 -20.65
C ARG A 203 27.52 3.32 -21.52
N GLU A 204 28.40 2.34 -21.72
CA GLU A 204 28.08 1.10 -22.44
C GLU A 204 26.95 0.30 -21.77
N LYS A 205 26.93 0.25 -20.43
CA LYS A 205 25.84 -0.40 -19.67
C LYS A 205 24.53 0.37 -19.67
N ARG A 206 24.58 1.71 -19.73
CA ARG A 206 23.40 2.58 -19.67
C ARG A 206 22.46 2.41 -20.87
N GLY A 207 22.98 1.96 -22.02
CA GLY A 207 22.22 1.94 -23.28
C GLY A 207 22.00 3.36 -23.80
N PRO A 208 21.25 3.55 -24.91
CA PRO A 208 20.94 4.88 -25.44
C PRO A 208 20.24 5.75 -24.37
N GLN A 209 20.43 7.08 -24.45
CA GLN A 209 19.75 8.05 -23.60
C GLN A 209 18.25 7.75 -23.54
N CYS A 210 17.69 7.81 -22.34
CA CYS A 210 16.29 7.56 -22.07
C CYS A 210 15.42 8.40 -23.04
N ALA A 211 14.69 7.73 -23.93
CA ALA A 211 13.86 8.40 -24.92
C ALA A 211 12.56 8.98 -24.33
N ILE A 212 12.29 8.67 -23.05
CA ILE A 212 11.05 8.98 -22.35
C ILE A 212 11.35 9.85 -21.13
N GLU A 213 10.45 10.76 -20.80
CA GLU A 213 10.49 11.53 -19.56
C GLU A 213 10.25 10.61 -18.35
N VAL A 214 11.18 10.63 -17.39
CA VAL A 214 11.10 9.80 -16.19
C VAL A 214 10.34 10.58 -15.11
N PRO A 215 9.19 10.06 -14.64
CA PRO A 215 8.40 10.76 -13.64
C PRO A 215 9.16 10.86 -12.31
N PRO A 216 8.95 11.92 -11.52
CA PRO A 216 9.62 12.09 -10.23
C PRO A 216 9.22 11.02 -9.22
N VAL A 217 7.96 10.56 -9.29
CA VAL A 217 7.41 9.46 -8.47
C VAL A 217 6.71 8.47 -9.40
N THR A 218 6.95 7.19 -9.18
CA THR A 218 6.31 6.08 -9.87
C THR A 218 5.59 5.22 -8.85
N ASP A 219 4.27 5.11 -8.98
CA ASP A 219 3.47 4.15 -8.23
C ASP A 219 3.36 2.83 -9.01
N LEU A 220 3.85 1.75 -8.39
CA LEU A 220 3.77 0.39 -8.91
C LEU A 220 2.32 -0.05 -9.15
N ASN A 221 1.39 0.34 -8.29
CA ASN A 221 -0.02 -0.04 -8.38
C ASN A 221 -0.68 0.59 -9.62
N GLU A 222 -0.32 1.83 -9.96
CA GLU A 222 -0.78 2.48 -11.20
C GLU A 222 -0.17 1.85 -12.45
N ILE A 223 1.11 1.46 -12.41
CA ILE A 223 1.73 0.71 -13.51
C ILE A 223 0.99 -0.62 -13.76
N ARG A 224 0.59 -1.33 -12.70
CA ARG A 224 -0.12 -2.62 -12.83
C ARG A 224 -1.46 -2.51 -13.54
N LYS A 225 -2.13 -1.35 -13.48
CA LYS A 225 -3.43 -1.10 -14.13
C LYS A 225 -3.30 -0.78 -15.63
N ARG A 226 -2.12 -0.39 -16.12
CA ARG A 226 -1.92 0.02 -17.52
C ARG A 226 -2.10 -1.14 -18.50
N PRO A 227 -2.64 -0.91 -19.71
CA PRO A 227 -2.73 -1.95 -20.73
C PRO A 227 -1.36 -2.48 -21.14
N LEU A 228 -1.29 -3.74 -21.56
CA LEU A 228 -0.02 -4.39 -21.92
C LEU A 228 0.73 -3.65 -23.04
N SER A 229 0.02 -3.06 -24.00
CA SER A 229 0.61 -2.28 -25.09
C SER A 229 1.40 -1.07 -24.58
N GLU A 230 0.85 -0.33 -23.61
CA GLU A 230 1.52 0.84 -23.02
C GLU A 230 2.76 0.44 -22.21
N LEU A 231 2.68 -0.67 -21.47
CA LEU A 231 3.82 -1.20 -20.73
C LEU A 231 4.98 -1.60 -21.65
N LEU A 232 4.66 -2.18 -22.82
CA LEU A 232 5.65 -2.58 -23.82
C LEU A 232 6.32 -1.36 -24.47
N GLU A 233 5.55 -0.34 -24.83
CA GLU A 233 6.06 0.91 -25.39
C GLU A 233 6.99 1.64 -24.40
N GLN A 234 6.57 1.74 -23.13
CA GLN A 234 7.40 2.31 -22.07
C GLN A 234 8.68 1.49 -21.84
N ALA A 235 8.58 0.17 -21.83
CA ALA A 235 9.73 -0.71 -21.67
C ALA A 235 10.74 -0.52 -22.82
N GLU A 236 10.26 -0.42 -24.07
CA GLU A 236 11.11 -0.20 -25.24
C GLU A 236 11.83 1.16 -25.17
N GLY A 237 11.12 2.25 -24.85
CA GLY A 237 11.75 3.57 -24.75
C GLY A 237 12.70 3.75 -23.57
N LEU A 238 12.63 2.88 -22.55
CA LEU A 238 13.61 2.79 -21.47
C LEU A 238 14.75 1.78 -21.75
N GLY A 239 14.74 1.14 -22.92
CA GLY A 239 15.75 0.13 -23.31
C GLY A 239 15.66 -1.18 -22.54
N VAL A 240 14.49 -1.51 -21.97
CA VAL A 240 14.23 -2.80 -21.32
C VAL A 240 14.02 -3.85 -22.40
N ARG A 241 14.91 -4.85 -22.45
CA ARG A 241 14.79 -5.94 -23.45
C ARG A 241 13.59 -6.82 -23.12
N ASN A 242 12.56 -6.79 -23.97
CA ASN A 242 11.44 -7.71 -23.88
C ASN A 242 11.86 -9.11 -24.37
N THR A 243 11.96 -10.07 -23.46
CA THR A 243 12.30 -11.47 -23.79
C THR A 243 11.06 -12.37 -23.94
N GLY A 244 9.87 -11.80 -24.18
CA GLY A 244 8.61 -12.56 -24.13
C GLY A 244 8.24 -12.94 -22.68
N ALA A 245 8.60 -12.09 -21.73
CA ALA A 245 8.45 -12.36 -20.31
C ALA A 245 6.98 -12.22 -19.85
N GLU A 246 6.64 -12.91 -18.76
CA GLU A 246 5.37 -12.75 -18.05
C GLU A 246 5.12 -11.27 -17.71
N ARG A 247 3.87 -10.82 -17.74
CA ARG A 247 3.47 -9.42 -17.45
C ARG A 247 4.08 -8.89 -16.15
N GLY A 248 4.09 -9.70 -15.08
CA GLY A 248 4.70 -9.32 -13.80
C GLY A 248 6.20 -9.06 -13.93
N LYS A 249 6.91 -9.86 -14.72
CA LYS A 249 8.36 -9.70 -14.95
C LYS A 249 8.65 -8.44 -15.76
N LEU A 250 7.83 -8.14 -16.77
CA LEU A 250 7.90 -6.88 -17.52
C LEU A 250 7.74 -5.67 -16.59
N ILE A 251 6.72 -5.68 -15.72
CA ILE A 251 6.48 -4.61 -14.74
C ILE A 251 7.67 -4.47 -13.79
N PHE A 252 8.19 -5.59 -13.27
CA PHE A 252 9.37 -5.59 -12.41
C PHE A 252 10.58 -4.95 -13.11
N ASP A 253 10.89 -5.35 -14.35
CA ASP A 253 12.04 -4.84 -15.08
C ASP A 253 11.87 -3.35 -15.43
N LEU A 254 10.65 -2.94 -15.81
CA LEU A 254 10.28 -1.54 -16.06
C LEU A 254 10.49 -0.67 -14.80
N VAL A 255 9.95 -1.09 -13.66
CA VAL A 255 10.04 -0.36 -12.39
C VAL A 255 11.49 -0.29 -11.90
N CYS A 256 12.25 -1.38 -12.03
CA CYS A 256 13.68 -1.36 -11.75
C CYS A 256 14.42 -0.33 -12.61
N LYS A 257 14.08 -0.24 -13.91
CA LYS A 257 14.71 0.71 -14.84
C LYS A 257 14.32 2.16 -14.52
N LEU A 258 13.06 2.43 -14.19
CA LEU A 258 12.59 3.75 -13.74
C LEU A 258 13.31 4.20 -12.46
N GLY A 259 13.49 3.29 -11.49
CA GLY A 259 14.27 3.58 -10.28
C GLY A 259 15.75 3.87 -10.56
N GLN A 260 16.36 3.16 -11.53
CA GLN A 260 17.72 3.46 -11.97
C GLN A 260 17.85 4.85 -12.62
N PHE A 261 16.80 5.32 -13.29
CA PHE A 261 16.73 6.67 -13.84
C PHE A 261 16.31 7.75 -12.82
N GLY A 262 16.17 7.39 -11.55
CA GLY A 262 15.95 8.35 -10.46
C GLY A 262 14.49 8.63 -10.13
N SER A 263 13.53 7.86 -10.65
CA SER A 263 12.15 7.93 -10.13
C SER A 263 12.12 7.43 -8.69
N ASP A 264 11.44 8.15 -7.81
CA ASP A 264 11.06 7.64 -6.49
C ASP A 264 10.00 6.55 -6.68
N LEU A 265 10.23 5.34 -6.20
CA LEU A 265 9.32 4.22 -6.42
C LEU A 265 8.46 4.02 -5.19
N GLN A 266 7.15 3.91 -5.38
CA GLN A 266 6.20 3.63 -4.31
C GLN A 266 5.34 2.42 -4.68
N ALA A 267 4.88 1.70 -3.67
CA ALA A 267 3.94 0.61 -3.84
C ALA A 267 3.05 0.51 -2.60
N THR A 268 1.79 0.14 -2.83
CA THR A 268 0.85 -0.22 -1.79
C THR A 268 0.48 -1.69 -1.94
N GLY A 269 0.41 -2.43 -0.83
CA GLY A 269 -0.03 -3.81 -0.87
C GLY A 269 -0.42 -4.35 0.49
N VAL A 270 -1.09 -5.50 0.45
CA VAL A 270 -1.58 -6.21 1.63
C VAL A 270 -0.53 -7.23 2.06
N LEU A 271 -0.21 -7.21 3.35
CA LEU A 271 0.83 -8.02 3.95
C LEU A 271 0.44 -9.51 3.99
N GLU A 272 1.20 -10.36 3.31
CA GLU A 272 1.18 -11.81 3.48
C GLU A 272 2.47 -12.26 4.20
N GLN A 273 2.34 -12.87 5.37
CA GLN A 273 3.50 -13.39 6.09
C GLN A 273 4.02 -14.67 5.43
N ALA A 274 5.29 -14.67 5.04
CA ALA A 274 5.92 -15.86 4.50
C ALA A 274 6.38 -16.80 5.63
N LYS A 275 6.80 -18.02 5.28
CA LYS A 275 7.48 -18.94 6.23
C LYS A 275 8.89 -18.39 6.56
N GLY A 276 8.95 -17.36 7.38
CA GLY A 276 10.15 -16.62 7.79
C GLY A 276 9.77 -15.35 8.55
N LYS A 277 10.75 -14.67 9.16
CA LYS A 277 10.51 -13.35 9.78
C LYS A 277 10.45 -12.23 8.73
N PHE A 278 9.66 -12.39 7.68
CA PHE A 278 9.47 -11.36 6.66
C PHE A 278 8.10 -11.50 6.00
N ALA A 279 7.66 -10.44 5.36
CA ALA A 279 6.39 -10.43 4.65
C ALA A 279 6.57 -10.02 3.19
N MET A 280 5.61 -10.41 2.36
CA MET A 280 5.47 -9.94 1.00
C MET A 280 4.22 -9.08 0.90
N LEU A 281 4.33 -7.90 0.29
CA LEU A 281 3.18 -7.07 -0.03
C LEU A 281 2.54 -7.59 -1.32
N ARG A 282 1.33 -8.13 -1.18
CA ARG A 282 0.53 -8.67 -2.28
C ARG A 282 -0.44 -7.64 -2.81
N ASP A 283 -0.70 -7.74 -4.10
CA ASP A 283 -1.65 -6.89 -4.78
C ASP A 283 -3.06 -7.47 -4.71
N ALA A 284 -4.00 -6.72 -4.11
CA ALA A 284 -5.40 -7.11 -4.06
C ALA A 284 -6.04 -7.12 -5.45
N GLY A 285 -5.63 -6.20 -6.34
CA GLY A 285 -6.12 -6.12 -7.72
C GLY A 285 -5.73 -7.33 -8.60
N ARG A 286 -4.82 -8.19 -8.12
CA ARG A 286 -4.47 -9.48 -8.73
C ARG A 286 -4.90 -10.66 -7.86
N SER A 287 -5.91 -10.43 -7.02
CA SER A 287 -6.45 -11.41 -6.07
C SER A 287 -5.39 -12.00 -5.13
N PHE A 288 -4.38 -11.21 -4.73
CA PHE A 288 -3.24 -11.65 -3.92
C PHE A 288 -2.41 -12.77 -4.57
N ARG A 289 -2.34 -12.82 -5.90
CA ARG A 289 -1.47 -13.76 -6.60
C ARG A 289 -0.02 -13.34 -6.40
N ALA A 290 0.84 -14.31 -6.07
CA ALA A 290 2.27 -14.07 -5.98
C ALA A 290 2.85 -13.73 -7.36
N GLY A 291 3.59 -12.63 -7.44
CA GLY A 291 4.23 -12.15 -8.65
C GLY A 291 5.70 -11.75 -8.43
N PRO A 292 6.49 -11.66 -9.51
CA PRO A 292 7.88 -11.22 -9.44
C PRO A 292 8.02 -9.74 -9.05
N ASP A 293 6.96 -8.96 -9.22
CA ASP A 293 6.88 -7.54 -8.87
C ASP A 293 6.30 -7.30 -7.46
N ASP A 294 6.18 -8.34 -6.63
CA ASP A 294 5.80 -8.17 -5.23
C ASP A 294 6.94 -7.58 -4.40
N VAL A 295 6.57 -6.83 -3.36
CA VAL A 295 7.54 -6.08 -2.56
C VAL A 295 7.85 -6.84 -1.27
N TYR A 296 9.13 -7.08 -1.04
CA TYR A 296 9.66 -7.64 0.20
C TYR A 296 9.60 -6.59 1.32
N LEU A 297 9.06 -6.98 2.47
CA LEU A 297 9.03 -6.18 3.70
C LEU A 297 9.79 -6.92 4.81
N GLY A 298 10.86 -6.28 5.31
CA GLY A 298 11.73 -6.87 6.33
C GLY A 298 11.09 -6.96 7.72
N ALA A 299 11.56 -7.91 8.53
CA ALA A 299 11.07 -8.17 9.89
C ALA A 299 10.98 -6.92 10.79
N HIS A 300 12.00 -6.07 10.70
CA HIS A 300 12.14 -4.89 11.55
C HIS A 300 10.95 -3.94 11.44
N TYR A 301 10.36 -3.81 10.25
CA TYR A 301 9.15 -3.02 10.05
C TYR A 301 7.92 -3.65 10.71
N LEU A 302 7.83 -4.99 10.70
CA LEU A 302 6.74 -5.71 11.35
C LEU A 302 6.77 -5.50 12.86
N GLU A 303 7.97 -5.58 13.44
CA GLU A 303 8.20 -5.42 14.88
C GLU A 303 8.05 -3.93 15.30
N GLU A 304 8.56 -2.99 14.51
CA GLU A 304 8.51 -1.55 14.80
C GLU A 304 7.08 -0.99 14.82
N PHE A 305 6.26 -1.36 13.84
CA PHE A 305 4.90 -0.84 13.68
C PHE A 305 3.81 -1.80 14.15
N GLY A 306 4.17 -2.98 14.68
CA GLY A 306 3.21 -3.99 15.14
C GLY A 306 2.33 -4.55 14.02
N LEU A 307 2.89 -4.74 12.81
CA LEU A 307 2.11 -5.13 11.63
C LEU A 307 1.77 -6.62 11.62
N GLY A 308 0.50 -6.91 11.37
CA GLY A 308 -0.05 -8.25 11.17
C GLY A 308 -0.29 -8.60 9.70
N GLU A 309 -0.56 -9.89 9.46
CA GLU A 309 -1.09 -10.34 8.16
C GLU A 309 -2.39 -9.59 7.84
N GLY A 310 -2.60 -9.27 6.57
CA GLY A 310 -3.76 -8.51 6.11
C GLY A 310 -3.65 -6.99 6.27
N ASN A 311 -2.60 -6.46 6.92
CA ASN A 311 -2.41 -5.01 6.94
C ASN A 311 -2.05 -4.46 5.57
N GLU A 312 -2.65 -3.34 5.19
CA GLU A 312 -2.27 -2.60 3.99
C GLU A 312 -1.19 -1.58 4.31
N VAL A 313 -0.11 -1.61 3.52
CA VAL A 313 1.07 -0.77 3.75
C VAL A 313 1.48 -0.12 2.44
N THR A 314 1.67 1.20 2.48
CA THR A 314 2.30 1.98 1.40
C THR A 314 3.76 2.20 1.75
N VAL A 315 4.65 1.80 0.86
CA VAL A 315 6.09 1.82 1.07
C VAL A 315 6.82 2.53 -0.05
N ARG A 316 7.97 3.10 0.30
CA ARG A 316 8.99 3.46 -0.68
C ARG A 316 9.80 2.22 -1.05
N VAL A 317 9.89 1.97 -2.34
CA VAL A 317 10.46 0.75 -2.91
C VAL A 317 11.86 1.05 -3.44
N ARG A 318 12.77 0.09 -3.28
CA ARG A 318 14.06 0.08 -3.98
C ARG A 318 14.15 -1.13 -4.91
N PRO A 319 14.82 -1.01 -6.07
CA PRO A 319 15.22 -2.16 -6.87
C PRO A 319 16.15 -3.10 -6.06
N PRO A 320 16.21 -4.39 -6.41
CA PRO A 320 17.12 -5.33 -5.78
C PRO A 320 18.58 -4.88 -5.90
N ARG A 321 19.37 -5.11 -4.84
CA ARG A 321 20.81 -4.83 -4.80
C ARG A 321 21.60 -6.11 -4.52
N GLY A 322 22.76 -6.26 -5.14
CA GLY A 322 23.68 -7.37 -4.87
C GLY A 322 23.07 -8.74 -5.19
N ARG A 323 22.71 -9.50 -4.15
CA ARG A 323 22.10 -10.85 -4.26
C ARG A 323 20.57 -10.85 -4.08
N ASP A 324 19.95 -9.70 -3.85
CA ASP A 324 18.49 -9.58 -3.71
C ASP A 324 17.81 -9.92 -5.04
N ASN A 325 16.66 -10.62 -5.00
CA ASN A 325 15.87 -10.96 -6.18
C ASN A 325 14.52 -10.23 -6.26
N TYR A 326 14.16 -9.47 -5.23
CA TYR A 326 12.85 -8.83 -5.09
C TYR A 326 12.98 -7.31 -4.99
N LEU A 327 11.93 -6.61 -5.41
CA LEU A 327 11.70 -5.24 -4.97
C LEU A 327 11.62 -5.23 -3.45
N SER A 328 12.25 -4.26 -2.80
CA SER A 328 12.31 -4.22 -1.32
C SER A 328 11.80 -2.89 -0.81
N ALA A 329 10.98 -2.92 0.24
CA ALA A 329 10.63 -1.73 0.99
C ALA A 329 11.89 -1.20 1.70
N HIS A 330 12.10 0.11 1.63
CA HIS A 330 13.16 0.77 2.39
C HIS A 330 12.66 1.91 3.28
N GLU A 331 11.37 2.23 3.21
CA GLU A 331 10.67 3.14 4.12
C GLU A 331 9.16 2.83 4.07
N ILE A 332 8.49 2.88 5.22
CA ILE A 332 7.02 2.84 5.28
C ILE A 332 6.49 4.28 5.26
N LEU A 333 5.62 4.58 4.30
CA LEU A 333 5.00 5.90 4.13
C LEU A 333 3.65 5.97 4.86
N ALA A 334 2.81 4.95 4.68
CA ALA A 334 1.49 4.86 5.27
C ALA A 334 1.11 3.42 5.63
N ILE A 335 0.26 3.27 6.63
CA ILE A 335 -0.32 2.00 7.09
C ILE A 335 -1.82 2.24 7.21
N GLU A 336 -2.64 1.40 6.56
CA GLU A 336 -4.11 1.50 6.60
C GLU A 336 -4.62 2.90 6.20
N GLY A 337 -4.01 3.47 5.16
CA GLY A 337 -4.33 4.82 4.66
C GLY A 337 -3.86 5.98 5.54
N LYS A 338 -3.28 5.72 6.72
CA LYS A 338 -2.78 6.75 7.65
C LYS A 338 -1.26 6.89 7.51
N PRO A 339 -0.69 8.10 7.61
CA PRO A 339 0.77 8.26 7.65
C PRO A 339 1.39 7.38 8.74
N ALA A 340 2.53 6.73 8.45
CA ALA A 340 3.13 5.74 9.35
C ALA A 340 3.34 6.25 10.80
N ARG A 341 3.63 7.54 10.96
CA ARG A 341 3.82 8.21 12.27
C ARG A 341 2.54 8.38 13.10
N GLN A 342 1.37 8.25 12.47
CA GLN A 342 0.06 8.41 13.09
C GLN A 342 -0.66 7.06 13.25
N PHE A 343 -0.05 5.97 12.78
CA PHE A 343 -0.61 4.65 12.93
C PHE A 343 -0.35 4.13 14.34
N GLU A 344 -1.41 3.72 15.01
CA GLU A 344 -1.36 2.98 16.27
C GLU A 344 -2.13 1.68 16.07
N ALA A 345 -1.50 0.56 16.41
CA ALA A 345 -2.14 -0.74 16.33
C ALA A 345 -3.28 -0.82 17.36
N GLY A 346 -4.50 -1.05 16.88
CA GLY A 346 -5.67 -1.30 17.71
C GLY A 346 -5.65 -2.69 18.36
N PRO A 347 -6.65 -3.01 19.20
CA PRO A 347 -6.84 -4.36 19.70
C PRO A 347 -7.11 -5.34 18.55
N ASP A 348 -6.70 -6.60 18.73
CA ASP A 348 -6.96 -7.63 17.73
C ASP A 348 -8.46 -7.93 17.58
N PHE A 349 -8.88 -8.32 16.38
CA PHE A 349 -10.29 -8.61 16.05
C PHE A 349 -10.97 -9.59 17.02
N GLU A 350 -10.23 -10.52 17.61
CA GLU A 350 -10.79 -11.50 18.54
C GLU A 350 -11.03 -10.93 19.96
N GLU A 351 -10.40 -9.79 20.30
CA GLU A 351 -10.60 -9.07 21.56
C GLU A 351 -11.78 -8.09 21.50
N LEU A 352 -12.27 -7.79 20.29
CA LEU A 352 -13.39 -6.90 20.05
C LEU A 352 -14.71 -7.49 20.57
N THR A 353 -15.45 -6.67 21.33
CA THR A 353 -16.76 -7.08 21.87
C THR A 353 -17.80 -7.13 20.76
N SER A 354 -18.48 -8.26 20.63
CA SER A 354 -19.47 -8.50 19.58
C SER A 354 -20.88 -8.11 20.01
N GLU A 355 -21.64 -7.48 19.12
CA GLU A 355 -23.05 -7.17 19.31
C GLU A 355 -23.94 -7.73 18.20
N PHE A 356 -25.25 -7.74 18.46
CA PHE A 356 -26.22 -7.95 17.40
C PHE A 356 -26.22 -6.75 16.43
N PRO A 357 -26.48 -6.97 15.14
CA PRO A 357 -26.73 -5.89 14.20
C PRO A 357 -27.85 -4.97 14.70
N GLN A 358 -27.59 -3.66 14.68
CA GLN A 358 -28.56 -2.62 15.04
C GLN A 358 -28.83 -1.69 13.85
N ASP A 359 -27.80 -1.40 13.06
CA ASP A 359 -27.92 -0.58 11.86
C ASP A 359 -28.23 -1.45 10.63
N ARG A 360 -29.24 -1.04 9.87
CA ARG A 360 -29.73 -1.75 8.69
C ARG A 360 -29.05 -1.24 7.40
N PHE A 361 -28.67 -2.17 6.53
CA PHE A 361 -28.45 -1.88 5.12
C PHE A 361 -29.79 -1.77 4.41
N HIS A 362 -30.23 -0.55 4.11
CA HIS A 362 -31.36 -0.31 3.22
C HIS A 362 -30.98 -0.70 1.79
N LEU A 363 -31.69 -1.68 1.23
CA LEU A 363 -31.36 -2.26 -0.07
C LEU A 363 -32.25 -1.73 -1.22
N GLU A 364 -33.41 -1.17 -0.91
CA GLU A 364 -34.24 -0.45 -1.90
C GLU A 364 -33.45 0.73 -2.50
N THR A 365 -33.37 0.81 -3.84
CA THR A 365 -32.86 1.99 -4.54
C THR A 365 -33.95 2.61 -5.40
N ARG A 366 -33.60 3.62 -6.21
CA ARG A 366 -34.55 4.33 -7.07
C ARG A 366 -34.80 3.63 -8.40
N SER A 367 -34.16 2.49 -8.65
CA SER A 367 -34.25 1.79 -9.94
C SER A 367 -35.53 0.96 -10.04
N GLU A 368 -36.11 0.91 -11.25
CA GLU A 368 -37.29 0.08 -11.52
C GLU A 368 -36.97 -1.43 -11.45
N ASP A 369 -35.69 -1.81 -11.53
CA ASP A 369 -35.21 -3.20 -11.49
C ASP A 369 -35.00 -3.76 -10.07
N ASP A 370 -35.34 -3.00 -9.02
CA ASP A 370 -34.98 -3.28 -7.61
C ASP A 370 -35.96 -4.20 -6.87
N LEU A 371 -36.87 -4.88 -7.57
CA LEU A 371 -37.91 -5.68 -6.92
C LEU A 371 -37.35 -6.76 -5.98
N ALA A 372 -36.19 -7.34 -6.31
CA ALA A 372 -35.54 -8.34 -5.47
C ALA A 372 -35.04 -7.76 -4.16
N VAL A 373 -34.31 -6.64 -4.21
CA VAL A 373 -33.75 -5.99 -3.03
C VAL A 373 -34.83 -5.35 -2.16
N ARG A 374 -35.89 -4.80 -2.78
CA ARG A 374 -37.10 -4.33 -2.07
C ARG A 374 -37.79 -5.46 -1.32
N LEU A 375 -37.88 -6.65 -1.93
CA LEU A 375 -38.45 -7.83 -1.28
C LEU A 375 -37.55 -8.35 -0.15
N VAL A 376 -36.23 -8.39 -0.34
CA VAL A 376 -35.28 -8.72 0.73
C VAL A 376 -35.45 -7.77 1.91
N ASP A 377 -35.57 -6.47 1.65
CA ASP A 377 -35.80 -5.47 2.69
C ASP A 377 -37.05 -5.73 3.55
N LEU A 378 -38.10 -6.33 2.99
CA LEU A 378 -39.35 -6.62 3.71
C LEU A 378 -39.36 -8.00 4.38
N VAL A 379 -38.57 -8.95 3.87
CA VAL A 379 -38.67 -10.36 4.25
C VAL A 379 -37.45 -10.84 5.01
N ALA A 380 -36.26 -10.33 4.72
CA ALA A 380 -35.00 -10.72 5.37
C ALA A 380 -34.06 -9.50 5.43
N PRO A 381 -34.30 -8.54 6.34
CA PRO A 381 -33.52 -7.30 6.39
C PRO A 381 -32.06 -7.62 6.71
N LEU A 382 -31.14 -6.94 6.02
CA LEU A 382 -29.70 -7.09 6.18
C LEU A 382 -29.16 -6.02 7.15
N GLY A 383 -28.41 -6.41 8.18
CA GLY A 383 -27.79 -5.49 9.14
C GLY A 383 -26.27 -5.41 9.02
N ARG A 384 -25.67 -4.37 9.61
CA ARG A 384 -24.22 -4.26 9.82
C ARG A 384 -23.75 -5.35 10.77
N GLY A 385 -22.83 -6.19 10.32
CA GLY A 385 -22.37 -7.35 11.07
C GLY A 385 -23.18 -8.63 10.86
N GLN A 386 -24.09 -8.65 9.88
CA GLN A 386 -24.93 -9.82 9.61
C GLN A 386 -24.12 -11.00 9.04
N ARG A 387 -24.51 -12.22 9.44
CA ARG A 387 -24.11 -13.50 8.83
C ARG A 387 -25.27 -14.03 8.01
N GLY A 388 -25.33 -13.60 6.76
CA GLY A 388 -26.41 -13.95 5.83
C GLY A 388 -26.05 -15.13 4.92
N LEU A 389 -27.04 -15.99 4.66
CA LEU A 389 -26.97 -17.05 3.67
C LEU A 389 -27.99 -16.81 2.56
N ILE A 390 -27.55 -16.87 1.30
CA ILE A 390 -28.43 -17.00 0.13
C ILE A 390 -28.44 -18.47 -0.26
N VAL A 391 -29.47 -19.18 0.18
CA VAL A 391 -29.66 -20.61 -0.06
C VAL A 391 -30.32 -20.78 -1.42
N ALA A 392 -29.59 -21.30 -2.39
CA ALA A 392 -30.07 -21.33 -3.78
C ALA A 392 -29.78 -22.66 -4.48
N PRO A 393 -30.74 -23.20 -5.24
CA PRO A 393 -30.47 -24.27 -6.18
C PRO A 393 -29.65 -23.74 -7.38
N PRO A 394 -28.99 -24.62 -8.14
CA PRO A 394 -28.40 -24.25 -9.42
C PRO A 394 -29.43 -23.55 -10.32
N ARG A 395 -29.03 -22.45 -10.98
CA ARG A 395 -29.91 -21.62 -11.83
C ARG A 395 -31.07 -20.92 -11.08
N GLY A 396 -31.02 -20.82 -9.75
CA GLY A 396 -32.04 -20.13 -8.95
C GLY A 396 -32.01 -18.60 -9.01
N GLY A 397 -31.03 -17.99 -9.70
CA GLY A 397 -30.85 -16.54 -9.76
C GLY A 397 -29.93 -15.93 -8.70
N LYS A 398 -29.08 -16.74 -8.04
CA LYS A 398 -28.13 -16.31 -7.00
C LYS A 398 -27.28 -15.11 -7.44
N THR A 399 -26.74 -15.16 -8.65
CA THR A 399 -25.78 -14.19 -9.18
C THR A 399 -26.44 -12.84 -9.41
N VAL A 400 -27.66 -12.84 -9.96
CA VAL A 400 -28.43 -11.61 -10.19
C VAL A 400 -28.76 -10.94 -8.86
N LEU A 401 -29.24 -11.70 -7.87
CA LEU A 401 -29.55 -11.17 -6.55
C LEU A 401 -28.29 -10.60 -5.86
N LEU A 402 -27.16 -11.30 -5.93
CA LEU A 402 -25.92 -10.84 -5.31
C LEU A 402 -25.43 -9.53 -5.93
N LYS A 403 -25.51 -9.38 -7.26
CA LYS A 403 -25.18 -8.13 -7.99
C LYS A 403 -26.10 -6.97 -7.62
N GLN A 404 -27.40 -7.23 -7.49
CA GLN A 404 -28.37 -6.20 -7.08
C GLN A 404 -28.10 -5.72 -5.65
N ILE A 405 -27.80 -6.65 -4.73
CA ILE A 405 -27.41 -6.29 -3.36
C ILE A 405 -26.10 -5.49 -3.37
N ALA A 406 -25.12 -5.89 -4.16
CA ALA A 406 -23.83 -5.20 -4.28
C ALA A 406 -24.01 -3.73 -4.71
N ARG A 407 -24.72 -3.51 -5.83
CA ARG A 407 -25.01 -2.17 -6.34
C ARG A 407 -25.78 -1.31 -5.34
N SER A 408 -26.77 -1.92 -4.68
CA SER A 408 -27.57 -1.23 -3.69
C SER A 408 -26.76 -0.78 -2.46
N ILE A 409 -25.86 -1.64 -1.97
CA ILE A 409 -24.97 -1.26 -0.87
C ILE A 409 -24.06 -0.10 -1.29
N GLN A 410 -23.54 -0.10 -2.53
CA GLN A 410 -22.72 1.00 -3.03
C GLN A 410 -23.49 2.31 -3.18
N GLU A 411 -24.73 2.25 -3.66
CA GLU A 411 -25.58 3.44 -3.83
C GLU A 411 -26.01 4.03 -2.48
N ASN A 412 -26.47 3.17 -1.56
CA ASN A 412 -27.11 3.59 -0.32
C ASN A 412 -26.14 3.72 0.87
N HIS A 413 -25.01 2.99 0.85
CA HIS A 413 -24.02 2.92 1.94
C HIS A 413 -22.59 3.02 1.40
N PRO A 414 -22.23 4.11 0.68
CA PRO A 414 -20.92 4.27 0.04
C PRO A 414 -19.75 4.33 1.04
N GLU A 415 -20.01 4.57 2.32
CA GLU A 415 -19.00 4.52 3.38
C GLU A 415 -18.58 3.10 3.75
N SER A 416 -19.37 2.09 3.36
CA SER A 416 -19.09 0.68 3.61
C SER A 416 -18.12 0.10 2.56
N LYS A 417 -17.11 -0.64 3.00
CA LYS A 417 -16.12 -1.30 2.14
C LYS A 417 -16.69 -2.61 1.59
N LEU A 418 -17.02 -2.62 0.29
CA LEU A 418 -17.59 -3.78 -0.39
C LEU A 418 -16.50 -4.62 -1.08
N ILE A 419 -16.42 -5.89 -0.70
CA ILE A 419 -15.52 -6.89 -1.29
C ILE A 419 -16.37 -8.02 -1.87
N ILE A 420 -16.17 -8.32 -3.16
CA ILE A 420 -16.80 -9.46 -3.83
C ILE A 420 -15.77 -10.58 -3.90
N LEU A 421 -16.05 -11.71 -3.24
CA LEU A 421 -15.18 -12.88 -3.25
C LEU A 421 -15.81 -14.02 -4.07
N LEU A 422 -15.21 -14.31 -5.22
CA LEU A 422 -15.68 -15.34 -6.16
C LEU A 422 -14.73 -16.55 -6.14
N LEU A 423 -15.24 -17.74 -5.81
CA LEU A 423 -14.44 -18.96 -5.66
C LEU A 423 -15.00 -20.10 -6.50
N ASP A 424 -14.12 -20.77 -7.26
CA ASP A 424 -14.46 -21.90 -8.14
C ASP A 424 -15.56 -21.51 -9.16
N GLU A 425 -15.54 -20.26 -9.60
CA GLU A 425 -16.49 -19.70 -10.57
C GLU A 425 -15.83 -19.53 -11.94
N ARG A 426 -16.65 -19.41 -12.99
CA ARG A 426 -16.14 -19.30 -14.36
C ARG A 426 -15.53 -17.93 -14.67
N PRO A 427 -14.46 -17.86 -15.49
CA PRO A 427 -13.83 -16.59 -15.86
C PRO A 427 -14.82 -15.57 -16.45
N GLU A 428 -15.75 -16.01 -17.30
CA GLU A 428 -16.76 -15.13 -17.89
C GLU A 428 -17.74 -14.56 -16.86
N GLU A 429 -18.03 -15.29 -15.80
CA GLU A 429 -18.88 -14.83 -14.69
C GLU A 429 -18.12 -13.83 -13.80
N VAL A 430 -16.81 -14.02 -13.62
CA VAL A 430 -15.95 -13.06 -12.90
C VAL A 430 -15.88 -11.73 -13.65
N SER A 431 -15.60 -11.75 -14.96
CA SER A 431 -15.57 -10.53 -15.77
C SER A 431 -16.93 -9.81 -15.78
N ASP A 432 -18.03 -10.58 -15.86
CA ASP A 432 -19.38 -10.03 -15.76
C ASP A 432 -19.65 -9.38 -14.39
N PHE A 433 -19.03 -9.82 -13.29
CA PHE A 433 -19.06 -9.10 -12.01
C PHE A 433 -18.25 -7.82 -12.03
N GLU A 434 -17.01 -7.87 -12.54
CA GLU A 434 -16.10 -6.73 -12.64
C GLU A 434 -16.68 -5.58 -13.49
N ASP A 435 -17.35 -5.91 -14.59
CA ASP A 435 -17.99 -4.93 -15.48
C ASP A 435 -19.30 -4.36 -14.89
N THR A 436 -19.94 -5.09 -13.98
CA THR A 436 -21.29 -4.78 -13.48
C THR A 436 -21.25 -3.97 -12.18
N VAL A 437 -20.25 -4.21 -11.33
CA VAL A 437 -20.17 -3.71 -9.96
C VAL A 437 -18.82 -3.02 -9.74
N GLU A 438 -18.85 -1.74 -9.37
CA GLU A 438 -17.65 -0.92 -9.15
C GLU A 438 -17.01 -1.20 -7.77
N ALA A 439 -16.73 -2.46 -7.46
CA ALA A 439 -16.24 -2.91 -6.16
C ALA A 439 -14.91 -3.66 -6.29
N GLU A 440 -14.27 -3.92 -5.14
CA GLU A 440 -13.10 -4.78 -5.11
C GLU A 440 -13.52 -6.24 -5.37
N VAL A 441 -13.27 -6.72 -6.59
CA VAL A 441 -13.53 -8.11 -6.97
C VAL A 441 -12.27 -8.94 -6.81
N ILE A 442 -12.33 -9.92 -5.91
CA ILE A 442 -11.25 -10.86 -5.64
C ILE A 442 -11.74 -12.25 -6.02
N SER A 443 -11.01 -12.91 -6.90
CA SER A 443 -11.45 -14.18 -7.47
C SER A 443 -10.38 -15.26 -7.49
N SER A 444 -10.85 -16.50 -7.47
CA SER A 444 -10.06 -17.68 -7.80
C SER A 444 -10.96 -18.60 -8.63
N THR A 445 -10.76 -18.58 -9.95
CA THR A 445 -11.55 -19.35 -10.92
C THR A 445 -11.38 -20.85 -10.76
N PHE A 446 -12.27 -21.65 -11.37
CA PHE A 446 -12.23 -23.12 -11.29
C PHE A 446 -10.94 -23.76 -11.85
N ASP A 447 -10.15 -23.03 -12.65
CA ASP A 447 -8.86 -23.50 -13.17
C ASP A 447 -7.77 -23.54 -12.10
N GLU A 448 -7.99 -22.86 -10.97
CA GLU A 448 -7.05 -22.76 -9.86
C GLU A 448 -7.16 -23.96 -8.90
N SER A 449 -6.08 -24.23 -8.17
CA SER A 449 -6.10 -25.31 -7.17
C SER A 449 -7.05 -25.00 -6.01
N THR A 450 -7.64 -26.02 -5.39
CA THR A 450 -8.48 -25.87 -4.19
C THR A 450 -7.76 -25.21 -3.01
N LYS A 451 -6.45 -25.43 -2.90
CA LYS A 451 -5.58 -24.75 -1.93
C LYS A 451 -5.53 -23.24 -2.18
N ARG A 452 -5.56 -22.81 -3.43
CA ARG A 452 -5.59 -21.40 -3.81
C ARG A 452 -6.90 -20.73 -3.39
N HIS A 453 -8.04 -21.39 -3.58
CA HIS A 453 -9.33 -20.86 -3.10
C HIS A 453 -9.30 -20.59 -1.59
N ALA A 454 -8.77 -21.54 -0.81
CA ALA A 454 -8.62 -21.38 0.63
C ALA A 454 -7.67 -20.23 0.99
N GLN A 455 -6.51 -20.13 0.33
CA GLN A 455 -5.54 -19.06 0.57
C GLN A 455 -6.14 -17.67 0.28
N VAL A 456 -6.82 -17.50 -0.86
CA VAL A 456 -7.44 -16.21 -1.23
C VAL A 456 -8.52 -15.83 -0.22
N ALA A 457 -9.37 -16.78 0.18
CA ALA A 457 -10.39 -16.52 1.19
C ALA A 457 -9.78 -16.14 2.55
N ASP A 458 -8.72 -16.82 2.99
CA ASP A 458 -8.01 -16.50 4.23
C ASP A 458 -7.40 -15.09 4.19
N MET A 459 -6.80 -14.69 3.05
CA MET A 459 -6.27 -13.34 2.84
C MET A 459 -7.39 -12.27 2.89
N VAL A 460 -8.51 -12.49 2.18
CA VAL A 460 -9.66 -11.57 2.19
C VAL A 460 -10.22 -11.42 3.60
N LEU A 461 -10.42 -12.52 4.32
CA LEU A 461 -10.93 -12.47 5.67
C LEU A 461 -9.99 -11.71 6.60
N THR A 462 -8.69 -11.96 6.49
CA THR A 462 -7.68 -11.30 7.33
C THR A 462 -7.65 -9.80 7.04
N ARG A 463 -7.65 -9.40 5.76
CA ARG A 463 -7.76 -7.99 5.35
C ARG A 463 -9.02 -7.32 5.91
N ALA A 464 -10.17 -7.97 5.78
CA ALA A 464 -11.44 -7.45 6.28
C ALA A 464 -11.45 -7.28 7.82
N ARG A 465 -10.79 -8.19 8.55
CA ARG A 465 -10.62 -8.04 10.01
C ARG A 465 -9.79 -6.81 10.36
N ARG A 466 -8.67 -6.58 9.65
CA ARG A 466 -7.82 -5.39 9.86
C ARG A 466 -8.56 -4.09 9.53
N MET A 467 -9.42 -4.08 8.51
CA MET A 467 -10.31 -2.94 8.23
C MET A 467 -11.30 -2.68 9.39
N VAL A 468 -11.94 -3.72 9.93
CA VAL A 468 -12.89 -3.58 11.07
C VAL A 468 -12.19 -3.11 12.35
N GLU A 469 -10.98 -3.58 12.62
CA GLU A 469 -10.14 -3.09 13.73
C GLU A 469 -9.83 -1.58 13.60
N ASN A 470 -9.80 -1.05 12.37
CA ASN A 470 -9.63 0.38 12.09
C ASN A 470 -10.93 1.18 12.11
N GLY A 471 -12.07 0.54 12.42
CA GLY A 471 -13.38 1.18 12.48
C GLY A 471 -14.20 1.11 11.19
N ASP A 472 -13.74 0.40 10.16
CA ASP A 472 -14.47 0.31 8.89
C ASP A 472 -15.66 -0.66 8.97
N HIS A 473 -16.72 -0.32 8.25
CA HIS A 473 -17.81 -1.26 7.97
C HIS A 473 -17.51 -2.02 6.69
N VAL A 474 -17.26 -3.32 6.80
CA VAL A 474 -16.88 -4.19 5.68
C VAL A 474 -18.02 -5.13 5.33
N VAL A 475 -18.30 -5.27 4.04
CA VAL A 475 -19.25 -6.24 3.49
C VAL A 475 -18.51 -7.18 2.55
N ILE A 476 -18.54 -8.48 2.84
CA ILE A 476 -18.06 -9.52 1.94
C ILE A 476 -19.26 -10.21 1.31
N LEU A 477 -19.36 -10.13 -0.02
CA LEU A 477 -20.28 -10.91 -0.82
C LEU A 477 -19.54 -12.14 -1.37
N LEU A 478 -19.86 -13.32 -0.84
CA LEU A 478 -19.14 -14.57 -1.15
C LEU A 478 -19.97 -15.48 -2.06
N ASP A 479 -19.44 -15.80 -3.24
CA ASP A 479 -19.97 -16.82 -4.14
C ASP A 479 -18.92 -17.93 -4.37
N SER A 480 -18.97 -19.06 -3.67
CA SER A 480 -19.93 -19.44 -2.63
C SER A 480 -19.27 -20.08 -1.41
N LEU A 481 -20.01 -20.09 -0.30
CA LEU A 481 -19.58 -20.75 0.94
C LEU A 481 -19.43 -22.26 0.77
N THR A 482 -20.27 -22.88 -0.07
CA THR A 482 -20.16 -24.31 -0.42
C THR A 482 -18.83 -24.60 -1.12
N ARG A 483 -18.41 -23.75 -2.07
CA ARG A 483 -17.11 -23.89 -2.76
C ARG A 483 -15.93 -23.66 -1.81
N LEU A 484 -16.04 -22.69 -0.91
CA LEU A 484 -15.02 -22.48 0.14
C LEU A 484 -14.84 -23.72 1.02
N ALA A 485 -15.94 -24.31 1.50
CA ALA A 485 -15.90 -25.51 2.33
C ALA A 485 -15.29 -26.71 1.58
N ARG A 486 -15.61 -26.89 0.29
CA ARG A 486 -14.95 -27.89 -0.58
C ARG A 486 -13.45 -27.61 -0.73
N GLY A 487 -13.08 -26.35 -0.90
CA GLY A 487 -11.68 -25.89 -0.96
C GLY A 487 -10.89 -26.31 0.28
N TYR A 488 -11.41 -26.00 1.48
CA TYR A 488 -10.78 -26.43 2.73
C TYR A 488 -10.75 -27.95 2.89
N ASN A 489 -11.79 -28.67 2.44
CA ASN A 489 -11.86 -30.12 2.53
C ASN A 489 -10.76 -30.78 1.67
N ASN A 490 -10.59 -30.31 0.44
CA ASN A 490 -9.58 -30.84 -0.48
C ASN A 490 -8.16 -30.42 -0.10
N ALA A 491 -8.00 -29.25 0.54
CA ALA A 491 -6.71 -28.78 1.04
C ALA A 491 -6.28 -29.49 2.34
N ALA A 492 -7.19 -30.17 3.04
CA ALA A 492 -6.88 -30.91 4.25
C ALA A 492 -6.15 -32.23 3.92
N SER A 493 -4.86 -32.29 4.24
CA SER A 493 -4.06 -33.52 4.11
C SER A 493 -4.33 -34.48 5.28
N GLY A 494 -5.14 -35.51 5.04
CA GLY A 494 -5.45 -36.55 6.03
C GLY A 494 -6.40 -36.10 7.16
N GLY A 495 -6.79 -37.06 8.01
CA GLY A 495 -7.74 -36.85 9.09
C GLY A 495 -9.02 -37.71 8.95
N PRO A 496 -9.92 -37.65 9.94
CA PRO A 496 -11.16 -38.43 9.93
C PRO A 496 -12.08 -37.95 8.80
N ILE A 497 -12.62 -38.90 8.05
CA ILE A 497 -13.65 -38.66 7.03
C ILE A 497 -15.00 -38.72 7.74
N GLY A 498 -15.70 -37.59 7.79
CA GLY A 498 -17.04 -37.49 8.36
C GLY A 498 -18.14 -37.94 7.40
N SER A 499 -19.39 -37.71 7.79
CA SER A 499 -20.56 -37.96 6.93
C SER A 499 -20.45 -37.18 5.61
N GLY A 500 -20.88 -37.79 4.50
CA GLY A 500 -20.85 -37.15 3.18
C GLY A 500 -19.45 -36.94 2.60
N GLY A 501 -18.40 -37.52 3.19
CA GLY A 501 -17.02 -37.37 2.69
C GLY A 501 -16.34 -36.08 3.13
N VAL A 502 -16.88 -35.39 4.15
CA VAL A 502 -16.38 -34.09 4.60
C VAL A 502 -15.52 -34.23 5.86
N ASN A 503 -14.34 -33.62 5.85
CA ASN A 503 -13.43 -33.55 6.98
C ASN A 503 -13.98 -32.55 8.03
N PRO A 504 -14.19 -32.96 9.29
CA PRO A 504 -14.70 -32.07 10.34
C PRO A 504 -13.84 -30.80 10.55
N ASN A 505 -12.51 -30.90 10.37
CA ASN A 505 -11.62 -29.76 10.52
C ASN A 505 -11.81 -28.74 9.38
N ALA A 506 -12.16 -29.20 8.18
CA ALA A 506 -12.46 -28.31 7.07
C ALA A 506 -13.78 -27.55 7.28
N LEU A 507 -14.81 -28.24 7.79
CA LEU A 507 -16.07 -27.61 8.20
C LEU A 507 -15.85 -26.59 9.31
N ALA A 508 -15.02 -26.91 10.31
CA ALA A 508 -14.67 -25.97 11.37
C ALA A 508 -14.00 -24.69 10.82
N LYS A 509 -13.13 -24.80 9.80
CA LYS A 509 -12.54 -23.64 9.13
C LYS A 509 -13.58 -22.80 8.38
N ALA A 510 -14.44 -23.42 7.57
CA ALA A 510 -15.53 -22.72 6.87
C ALA A 510 -16.47 -22.02 7.87
N ARG A 511 -16.77 -22.69 8.99
CA ARG A 511 -17.57 -22.12 10.08
C ARG A 511 -16.88 -20.94 10.75
N LYS A 512 -15.56 -21.01 10.97
CA LYS A 512 -14.77 -19.90 11.53
C LYS A 512 -14.74 -18.71 10.57
N PHE A 513 -14.61 -18.96 9.26
CA PHE A 513 -14.71 -17.92 8.23
C PHE A 513 -16.06 -17.21 8.31
N PHE A 514 -17.15 -17.96 8.20
CA PHE A 514 -18.50 -17.38 8.18
C PHE A 514 -18.90 -16.76 9.52
N GLY A 515 -18.49 -17.38 10.63
CA GLY A 515 -18.66 -16.90 12.00
C GLY A 515 -17.81 -15.69 12.38
N ALA A 516 -16.91 -15.25 11.49
CA ALA A 516 -16.17 -14.01 11.72
C ALA A 516 -17.09 -12.79 11.63
N ALA A 517 -18.12 -12.83 10.78
CA ALA A 517 -19.04 -11.71 10.63
C ALA A 517 -19.79 -11.41 11.94
N ARG A 518 -19.69 -10.15 12.36
CA ARG A 518 -20.19 -9.62 13.64
C ARG A 518 -20.23 -8.10 13.58
N ASN A 519 -21.13 -7.51 14.37
CA ASN A 519 -21.08 -6.10 14.71
C ASN A 519 -20.15 -5.92 15.91
N VAL A 520 -19.39 -4.82 15.98
CA VAL A 520 -18.44 -4.56 17.06
C VAL A 520 -18.83 -3.29 17.83
N VAL A 521 -18.71 -3.33 19.16
CA VAL A 521 -18.90 -2.15 20.02
C VAL A 521 -17.77 -1.14 19.82
N ASP A 522 -18.12 0.14 19.63
CA ASP A 522 -17.17 1.24 19.45
C ASP A 522 -16.16 1.02 18.31
N GLY A 523 -16.52 0.18 17.33
CA GLY A 523 -15.69 -0.19 16.19
C GLY A 523 -16.48 -0.35 14.90
N GLY A 524 -15.87 -0.99 13.91
CA GLY A 524 -16.49 -1.27 12.63
C GLY A 524 -17.47 -2.45 12.67
N SER A 525 -17.78 -3.01 11.50
CA SER A 525 -18.61 -4.22 11.43
C SER A 525 -18.18 -5.11 10.28
N LEU A 526 -18.12 -6.42 10.48
CA LEU A 526 -17.90 -7.38 9.39
C LEU A 526 -19.22 -8.04 9.02
N THR A 527 -19.75 -7.74 7.84
CA THR A 527 -20.93 -8.39 7.26
C THR A 527 -20.48 -9.40 6.23
N ILE A 528 -20.99 -10.63 6.31
CA ILE A 528 -20.73 -11.67 5.30
C ILE A 528 -22.09 -12.16 4.80
N LEU A 529 -22.35 -11.96 3.50
CA LEU A 529 -23.48 -12.54 2.80
C LEU A 529 -22.95 -13.55 1.80
N ALA A 530 -23.19 -14.82 2.06
CA ALA A 530 -22.62 -15.89 1.25
C ALA A 530 -23.71 -16.73 0.57
N THR A 531 -23.50 -17.10 -0.68
CA THR A 531 -24.36 -18.08 -1.34
C THR A 531 -24.04 -19.48 -0.82
N CYS A 532 -25.07 -20.32 -0.69
CA CYS A 532 -24.93 -21.73 -0.35
C CYS A 532 -25.77 -22.55 -1.33
N LEU A 533 -25.14 -23.52 -1.98
CA LEU A 533 -25.80 -24.40 -2.94
C LEU A 533 -26.58 -25.49 -2.19
N VAL A 534 -27.83 -25.68 -2.57
CA VAL A 534 -28.71 -26.77 -2.11
C VAL A 534 -29.35 -27.46 -3.32
N GLU A 535 -30.01 -28.60 -3.09
CA GLU A 535 -30.66 -29.38 -4.16
C GLU A 535 -29.68 -29.72 -5.28
N THR A 536 -28.43 -29.94 -4.88
CA THR A 536 -27.39 -30.49 -5.74
C THR A 536 -27.46 -32.01 -5.67
N ASP A 537 -26.97 -32.71 -6.68
CA ASP A 537 -26.83 -34.18 -6.62
C ASP A 537 -25.66 -34.64 -5.72
N SER A 538 -25.23 -33.81 -4.75
CA SER A 538 -24.06 -34.03 -3.91
C SER A 538 -24.41 -34.05 -2.42
N ARG A 539 -24.29 -35.24 -1.81
CA ARG A 539 -24.43 -35.43 -0.37
C ARG A 539 -23.43 -34.60 0.46
N MET A 540 -22.28 -34.27 -0.11
CA MET A 540 -21.31 -33.39 0.54
C MET A 540 -21.88 -31.98 0.74
N ASP A 541 -22.60 -31.46 -0.26
CA ASP A 541 -23.18 -30.11 -0.19
C ASP A 541 -24.32 -30.06 0.82
N ASP A 542 -25.13 -31.11 0.91
CA ASP A 542 -26.17 -31.23 1.95
C ASP A 542 -25.56 -31.18 3.36
N VAL A 543 -24.48 -31.93 3.60
CA VAL A 543 -23.78 -31.91 4.90
C VAL A 543 -23.18 -30.53 5.20
N ILE A 544 -22.58 -29.88 4.20
CA ILE A 544 -22.03 -28.53 4.35
C ILE A 544 -23.14 -27.54 4.72
N PHE A 545 -24.28 -27.58 4.01
CA PHE A 545 -25.40 -26.69 4.26
C PHE A 545 -25.96 -26.87 5.68
N GLU A 546 -26.26 -28.10 6.09
CA GLU A 546 -26.80 -28.38 7.42
C GLU A 546 -25.86 -27.92 8.54
N GLU A 547 -24.54 -28.07 8.35
CA GLU A 547 -23.55 -27.64 9.34
C GLU A 547 -23.43 -26.12 9.43
N LEU A 548 -23.51 -25.40 8.30
CA LEU A 548 -23.29 -23.96 8.25
C LEU A 548 -24.57 -23.14 8.49
N LYS A 549 -25.75 -23.71 8.20
CA LYS A 549 -27.05 -23.08 8.47
C LYS A 549 -27.20 -22.61 9.91
N GLY A 550 -26.72 -23.39 10.88
CA GLY A 550 -26.78 -23.04 12.29
C GLY A 550 -25.93 -21.82 12.70
N THR A 551 -24.95 -21.45 11.87
CA THR A 551 -24.00 -20.35 12.14
C THR A 551 -24.55 -18.99 11.69
N GLY A 552 -25.40 -19.00 10.64
CA GLY A 552 -26.03 -17.81 10.11
C GLY A 552 -27.13 -17.25 11.01
N ASN A 553 -27.40 -15.96 10.86
CA ASN A 553 -28.53 -15.27 11.51
C ASN A 553 -29.47 -14.59 10.52
N MET A 554 -29.22 -14.71 9.21
CA MET A 554 -30.13 -14.33 8.12
C MET A 554 -30.11 -15.40 7.03
N GLU A 555 -31.27 -15.72 6.47
CA GLU A 555 -31.45 -16.70 5.40
C GLU A 555 -32.37 -16.11 4.32
N ILE A 556 -31.92 -16.09 3.07
CA ILE A 556 -32.73 -15.84 1.88
C ILE A 556 -32.75 -17.15 1.11
N ARG A 557 -33.93 -17.75 0.93
CA ARG A 557 -34.05 -19.00 0.21
C ARG A 557 -34.64 -18.78 -1.17
N LEU A 558 -33.95 -19.23 -2.21
CA LEU A 558 -34.43 -19.22 -3.59
C LEU A 558 -35.13 -20.54 -3.91
N ASP A 559 -36.30 -20.45 -4.52
CA ASP A 559 -37.18 -21.57 -4.82
C ASP A 559 -37.01 -22.05 -6.27
N ARG A 560 -36.80 -23.35 -6.42
CA ARG A 560 -36.59 -23.99 -7.73
C ARG A 560 -37.85 -23.94 -8.60
N GLU A 561 -39.03 -24.19 -8.03
CA GLU A 561 -40.29 -24.21 -8.78
C GLU A 561 -40.62 -22.82 -9.33
N LEU A 562 -40.41 -21.77 -8.52
CA LEU A 562 -40.54 -20.38 -8.98
C LEU A 562 -39.59 -20.07 -10.14
N ALA A 563 -38.32 -20.47 -10.01
CA ALA A 563 -37.32 -20.25 -11.06
C ALA A 563 -37.65 -21.00 -12.36
N GLU A 564 -38.10 -22.26 -12.28
CA GLU A 564 -38.53 -23.08 -13.42
C GLU A 564 -39.78 -22.48 -14.11
N ARG A 565 -40.68 -21.87 -13.35
CA ARG A 565 -41.83 -21.08 -13.84
C ARG A 565 -41.47 -19.69 -14.34
N ARG A 566 -40.19 -19.28 -14.26
CA ARG A 566 -39.68 -17.95 -14.62
C ARG A 566 -40.27 -16.80 -13.80
N VAL A 567 -40.63 -17.07 -12.54
CA VAL A 567 -41.05 -16.05 -11.58
C VAL A 567 -39.81 -15.55 -10.85
N PHE A 568 -39.37 -14.32 -11.17
CA PHE A 568 -38.20 -13.67 -10.56
C PHE A 568 -38.59 -12.35 -9.89
N PRO A 569 -38.07 -12.03 -8.68
CA PRO A 569 -37.13 -12.82 -7.88
C PRO A 569 -37.74 -14.12 -7.35
N ALA A 570 -37.00 -15.23 -7.46
CA ALA A 570 -37.46 -16.55 -7.03
C ALA A 570 -37.33 -16.75 -5.51
N ILE A 571 -37.65 -15.73 -4.70
CA ILE A 571 -37.43 -15.76 -3.25
C ILE A 571 -38.63 -16.43 -2.56
N HIS A 572 -38.35 -17.48 -1.78
CA HIS A 572 -39.34 -18.14 -0.94
C HIS A 572 -39.61 -17.30 0.31
N ILE A 573 -40.72 -16.56 0.30
CA ILE A 573 -41.05 -15.58 1.35
C ILE A 573 -41.11 -16.22 2.75
N HIS A 574 -41.77 -17.38 2.92
CA HIS A 574 -41.94 -17.97 4.26
C HIS A 574 -40.68 -18.61 4.86
N GLN A 575 -39.73 -19.01 4.01
CA GLN A 575 -38.49 -19.66 4.44
C GLN A 575 -37.34 -18.66 4.56
N SER A 576 -37.55 -17.41 4.14
CA SER A 576 -36.57 -16.35 4.25
C SER A 576 -36.84 -15.50 5.51
N GLY A 577 -35.78 -15.05 6.18
CA GLY A 577 -35.92 -14.27 7.39
C GLY A 577 -34.59 -13.91 8.05
N THR A 578 -34.66 -12.95 8.96
CA THR A 578 -33.53 -12.50 9.79
C THR A 578 -33.88 -12.70 11.25
N ARG A 579 -32.95 -13.27 12.04
CA ARG A 579 -33.12 -13.38 13.50
C ARG A 579 -32.99 -11.99 14.14
N ASN A 580 -33.84 -11.71 15.13
CA ASN A 580 -33.91 -10.40 15.81
C ASN A 580 -34.13 -9.25 14.81
N ASP A 581 -34.97 -9.46 13.80
CA ASP A 581 -35.30 -8.46 12.78
C ASP A 581 -36.05 -7.23 13.36
N ASP A 582 -36.63 -7.37 14.56
CA ASP A 582 -37.20 -6.27 15.35
C ASP A 582 -36.21 -5.14 15.65
N ARG A 583 -34.90 -5.43 15.65
CA ARG A 583 -33.84 -4.43 15.86
C ARG A 583 -33.51 -3.62 14.60
N LEU A 584 -33.83 -4.14 13.42
CA LEU A 584 -33.45 -3.57 12.13
C LEU A 584 -34.58 -2.75 11.49
N TYR A 585 -35.82 -3.05 11.85
CA TYR A 585 -36.98 -2.31 11.37
C TYR A 585 -37.21 -1.04 12.17
N HIS A 586 -37.70 0.00 11.50
CA HIS A 586 -38.19 1.16 12.20
C HIS A 586 -39.43 0.80 13.05
N GLN A 587 -39.64 1.48 14.18
CA GLN A 587 -40.74 1.18 15.12
C GLN A 587 -42.13 1.23 14.46
N GLU A 588 -42.31 2.10 13.45
CA GLU A 588 -43.56 2.20 12.68
C GLU A 588 -43.65 1.23 11.49
N GLU A 589 -42.51 0.67 11.07
CA GLU A 589 -42.41 -0.26 9.95
C GLU A 589 -42.74 -1.69 10.43
N LEU A 590 -42.18 -2.09 11.57
CA LEU A 590 -42.26 -3.45 12.11
C LEU A 590 -43.71 -3.98 12.22
N PRO A 591 -44.70 -3.26 12.78
CA PRO A 591 -46.07 -3.78 12.88
C PRO A 591 -46.70 -4.07 11.51
N ARG A 592 -46.37 -3.24 10.50
CA ARG A 592 -46.88 -3.38 9.14
C ARG A 592 -46.23 -4.56 8.42
N VAL A 593 -44.93 -4.75 8.60
CA VAL A 593 -44.19 -5.93 8.08
C VAL A 593 -44.71 -7.23 8.70
N ILE A 594 -45.00 -7.23 10.01
CA ILE A 594 -45.58 -8.42 10.68
C ILE A 594 -46.95 -8.76 10.09
N GLU A 595 -47.81 -7.75 9.90
CA GLU A 595 -49.14 -7.98 9.32
C GLU A 595 -49.04 -8.45 7.86
N LEU A 596 -48.15 -7.86 7.06
CA LEU A 596 -47.83 -8.33 5.72
C LEU A 596 -47.43 -9.80 5.71
N ARG A 597 -46.48 -10.20 6.57
CA ARG A 597 -46.03 -11.59 6.67
C ARG A 597 -47.17 -12.53 7.06
N ARG A 598 -48.05 -12.13 7.98
CA ARG A 598 -49.21 -12.93 8.39
C ARG A 598 -50.17 -13.16 7.22
N GLN A 599 -50.45 -12.13 6.43
CA GLN A 599 -51.34 -12.24 5.27
C GLN A 599 -50.75 -13.12 4.18
N LEU A 600 -49.46 -12.95 3.86
CA LEU A 600 -48.77 -13.76 2.87
C LEU A 600 -48.65 -15.23 3.30
N ALA A 601 -48.45 -15.51 4.59
CA ALA A 601 -48.36 -16.87 5.12
C ALA A 601 -49.64 -17.70 4.97
N ALA A 602 -50.79 -17.05 4.70
CA ALA A 602 -52.05 -17.75 4.43
C ALA A 602 -52.19 -18.18 2.96
N MET A 603 -51.26 -17.80 2.08
CA MET A 603 -51.30 -18.04 0.64
C MET A 603 -50.26 -19.09 0.21
N PRO A 604 -50.49 -19.80 -0.91
CA PRO A 604 -49.43 -20.58 -1.57
C PRO A 604 -48.25 -19.69 -1.98
N VAL A 605 -47.02 -20.22 -1.91
CA VAL A 605 -45.77 -19.47 -2.15
C VAL A 605 -45.77 -18.70 -3.47
N GLY A 606 -46.15 -19.37 -4.57
CA GLY A 606 -46.19 -18.73 -5.89
C GLY A 606 -47.19 -17.56 -5.97
N GLU A 607 -48.37 -17.72 -5.39
CA GLU A 607 -49.38 -16.67 -5.34
C GLU A 607 -48.94 -15.50 -4.46
N ALA A 608 -48.32 -15.79 -3.31
CA ALA A 608 -47.79 -14.79 -2.39
C ALA A 608 -46.72 -13.91 -3.06
N VAL A 609 -45.77 -14.52 -3.76
CA VAL A 609 -44.70 -13.81 -4.48
C VAL A 609 -45.28 -12.97 -5.61
N GLU A 610 -46.15 -13.54 -6.46
CA GLU A 610 -46.75 -12.80 -7.57
C GLU A 610 -47.62 -11.62 -7.10
N LEU A 611 -48.37 -11.80 -6.01
CA LEU A 611 -49.16 -10.73 -5.40
C LEU A 611 -48.26 -9.62 -4.85
N LEU A 612 -47.24 -9.98 -4.06
CA LEU A 612 -46.31 -9.02 -3.47
C LEU A 612 -45.58 -8.24 -4.56
N MET A 613 -45.05 -8.91 -5.59
CA MET A 613 -44.38 -8.26 -6.71
C MET A 613 -45.29 -7.28 -7.44
N ARG A 614 -46.56 -7.65 -7.66
CA ARG A 614 -47.55 -6.77 -8.33
C ARG A 614 -47.82 -5.51 -7.51
N GLN A 615 -47.94 -5.64 -6.19
CA GLN A 615 -48.16 -4.51 -5.30
C GLN A 615 -46.92 -3.62 -5.19
N LEU A 616 -45.72 -4.21 -5.09
CA LEU A 616 -44.46 -3.47 -5.08
C LEU A 616 -44.27 -2.66 -6.36
N LYS A 617 -44.53 -3.25 -7.54
CA LYS A 617 -44.52 -2.54 -8.83
C LYS A 617 -45.50 -1.37 -8.89
N GLY A 618 -46.60 -1.41 -8.13
CA GLY A 618 -47.59 -0.34 -8.05
C GLY A 618 -47.23 0.80 -7.09
N THR A 619 -46.02 0.79 -6.52
CA THR A 619 -45.56 1.74 -5.50
C THR A 619 -44.11 2.16 -5.76
N ALA A 620 -43.81 3.43 -5.47
CA ALA A 620 -42.47 3.99 -5.66
C ALA A 620 -41.48 3.56 -4.57
N SER A 621 -41.97 3.18 -3.38
CA SER A 621 -41.11 2.73 -2.28
C SER A 621 -41.78 1.71 -1.36
N ASN A 622 -40.98 1.00 -0.56
CA ASN A 622 -41.43 0.09 0.48
C ASN A 622 -42.22 0.84 1.56
N ALA A 623 -41.84 2.08 1.87
CA ALA A 623 -42.60 2.93 2.80
C ALA A 623 -44.01 3.23 2.26
N GLU A 624 -44.14 3.59 0.98
CA GLU A 624 -45.44 3.81 0.35
C GLU A 624 -46.29 2.55 0.35
N PHE A 625 -45.68 1.40 0.01
CA PHE A 625 -46.33 0.11 0.03
C PHE A 625 -46.86 -0.26 1.41
N LEU A 626 -46.03 -0.18 2.45
CA LEU A 626 -46.43 -0.51 3.82
C LEU A 626 -47.54 0.41 4.34
N MET A 627 -47.58 1.68 3.92
CA MET A 627 -48.68 2.60 4.25
C MET A 627 -49.99 2.23 3.54
N LYS A 628 -49.94 1.77 2.29
CA LYS A 628 -51.12 1.35 1.52
C LYS A 628 -51.68 -0.01 1.97
N GLY A 629 -50.80 -0.89 2.46
CA GLY A 629 -51.10 -2.26 2.85
C GLY A 629 -51.29 -3.20 1.65
N LEU A 630 -51.34 -4.52 1.92
CA LEU A 630 -51.71 -5.51 0.92
C LEU A 630 -53.21 -5.37 0.62
N ARG A 631 -53.58 -5.21 -0.66
CA ARG A 631 -54.97 -5.06 -1.12
C ARG A 631 -55.36 -6.17 -2.08
#